data_AF-A0A6A4WD71-F1
#
_entry.id   AF-A0A6A4WD71-F1
#
_cell.length_a   1.000
_cell.length_b   1.000
_cell.length_c   1.000
_cell.angle_alpha   90.00
_cell.angle_beta   90.00
_cell.angle_gamma   90.00
#
_symmetry.space_group_name_H-M   'P 1'
#
loop_
_entity.id
_entity.type
_entity.pdbx_description
1 polymer ?
#
loop_
_entity_poly.entity_id
_entity_poly.type
_entity_poly.pdbx_seq_one_letter_code
_entity_poly.pdbx_strand_id
1 'polypeptide(L)'
;MIKSFFEEHLHSDEEIRLILEGSGYFDVRDTDDRWVRVLVERGDLLVLPAGSYHRFTCCSKNYIKACRLFCGEPVWKPYPRGEESDKMTARAEYLKQMTAAA
;
A
#
# COMPACT_ATOMS: atom_id res chain seq x y z
N MET A 1 16.90 -4.01 3.18
CA MET A 1 15.72 -3.19 2.80
C MET A 1 15.68 -3.11 1.28
N ILE A 2 14.58 -3.53 0.66
CA ILE A 2 14.41 -3.40 -0.79
C ILE A 2 13.93 -1.97 -1.05
N LYS A 3 14.78 -1.12 -1.64
CA LYS A 3 14.54 0.33 -1.77
C LYS A 3 13.20 0.66 -2.43
N SER A 4 12.82 -0.10 -3.46
CA SER A 4 11.58 0.13 -4.22
C SER A 4 10.30 -0.03 -3.40
N PHE A 5 10.31 -0.81 -2.31
CA PHE A 5 9.14 -0.94 -1.45
C PHE A 5 8.98 0.23 -0.48
N PHE A 6 10.07 0.91 -0.13
CA PHE A 6 10.04 2.03 0.81
C PHE A 6 9.86 3.39 0.11
N GLU A 7 10.17 3.46 -1.18
CA GLU A 7 9.77 4.60 -2.01
C GLU A 7 8.24 4.70 -2.03
N GLU A 8 7.71 5.90 -1.81
CA GLU A 8 6.27 6.12 -1.81
C GLU A 8 5.70 5.91 -3.21
N HIS A 9 4.68 5.05 -3.32
CA HIS A 9 4.07 4.67 -4.58
C HIS A 9 2.58 4.36 -4.42
N LEU A 10 1.92 4.17 -5.55
CA LEU A 10 0.57 3.61 -5.65
C LEU A 10 0.51 2.46 -6.65
N HIS A 11 -0.59 1.74 -6.62
CA HIS A 11 -0.95 0.70 -7.58
C HIS A 11 -2.29 1.02 -8.27
N SER A 12 -2.46 0.52 -9.49
CA SER A 12 -3.73 0.57 -10.23
C SER A 12 -4.79 -0.36 -9.65
N ASP A 13 -4.36 -1.34 -8.86
CA ASP A 13 -5.16 -2.40 -8.27
C ASP A 13 -4.91 -2.42 -6.75
N GLU A 14 -5.72 -3.18 -6.01
CA GLU A 14 -5.54 -3.32 -4.57
C GLU A 14 -4.23 -4.04 -4.22
N GLU A 15 -3.59 -3.58 -3.14
CA GLU A 15 -2.46 -4.29 -2.53
C GLU A 15 -2.96 -5.10 -1.33
N ILE A 16 -3.13 -6.41 -1.54
CA ILE A 16 -3.63 -7.34 -0.52
C ILE A 16 -2.49 -8.20 0.03
N ARG A 17 -2.35 -8.21 1.36
CA ARG A 17 -1.27 -8.91 2.07
C ARG A 17 -1.82 -9.65 3.29
N LEU A 18 -1.68 -10.98 3.28
CA LEU A 18 -1.90 -11.82 4.45
C LEU A 18 -0.54 -12.19 5.06
N ILE A 19 -0.28 -11.77 6.29
CA ILE A 19 1.01 -12.02 6.93
C ILE A 19 1.02 -13.41 7.55
N LEU A 20 1.93 -14.26 7.07
CA LEU A 20 2.08 -15.65 7.52
C LEU A 20 3.09 -15.75 8.67
N GLU A 21 4.19 -14.99 8.60
CA GLU A 21 5.26 -14.96 9.60
C GLU A 21 5.97 -13.58 9.60
N GLY A 22 6.63 -13.23 10.71
CA GLY A 22 7.37 -11.98 10.83
C GLY A 22 6.47 -10.75 11.03
N SER A 23 7.00 -9.56 10.69
CA SER A 23 6.30 -8.28 10.89
C SER A 23 6.85 -7.18 9.98
N GLY A 24 6.02 -6.18 9.69
CA GLY A 24 6.41 -5.01 8.92
C GLY A 24 5.50 -3.81 9.14
N TYR A 25 5.86 -2.70 8.53
CA TYR A 25 5.09 -1.47 8.54
C TYR A 25 4.61 -1.14 7.14
N PHE A 26 3.32 -0.90 7.02
CA PHE A 26 2.73 -0.18 5.89
C PHE A 26 2.47 1.24 6.33
N ASP A 27 3.16 2.21 5.74
CA ASP A 27 2.84 3.62 5.93
C ASP A 27 1.86 4.03 4.84
N VAL A 28 0.75 4.65 5.22
CA VAL A 28 -0.29 5.18 4.30
C VAL A 28 -0.52 6.66 4.58
N ARG A 29 -1.09 7.39 3.61
CA ARG A 29 -1.47 8.79 3.79
C ARG A 29 -2.89 8.92 4.35
N ASP A 30 -3.08 9.76 5.37
CA ASP A 30 -4.42 10.20 5.80
C ASP A 30 -4.98 11.29 4.86
N THR A 31 -6.17 11.81 5.20
CA THR A 31 -6.84 12.88 4.43
C THR A 31 -6.06 14.20 4.41
N ASP A 32 -5.20 14.42 5.40
CA ASP A 32 -4.34 15.61 5.51
C ASP A 32 -2.94 15.35 4.92
N ASP A 33 -2.79 14.26 4.16
CA ASP A 33 -1.53 13.80 3.57
C ASP A 33 -0.42 13.54 4.59
N ARG A 34 -0.76 13.17 5.82
CA ARG A 34 0.20 12.77 6.87
C ARG A 34 0.39 11.27 6.87
N TRP A 35 1.58 10.83 7.28
CA TRP A 35 1.88 9.41 7.41
C TRP A 35 1.17 8.79 8.62
N VAL A 36 0.41 7.73 8.35
CA VAL A 36 -0.12 6.81 9.35
C VAL A 36 0.61 5.48 9.18
N ARG A 37 1.24 5.01 10.26
CA ARG A 37 1.98 3.75 10.27
C ARG A 37 1.10 2.61 10.77
N VAL A 38 0.90 1.61 9.94
CA VAL A 38 0.19 0.37 10.26
C VAL A 38 1.21 -0.73 10.51
N LEU A 39 1.29 -1.21 11.75
CA LEU A 39 2.01 -2.43 12.07
C LEU A 39 1.19 -3.63 11.60
N VAL A 40 1.83 -4.55 10.88
CA VAL A 40 1.25 -5.85 10.53
C VAL A 40 2.11 -6.98 11.06
N GLU A 41 1.45 -7.98 11.64
CA GLU A 41 2.04 -9.17 12.23
C GLU A 41 1.32 -10.43 11.75
N ARG A 42 1.83 -11.61 12.14
CA ARG A 42 1.26 -12.90 11.75
C ARG A 42 -0.25 -12.95 12.03
N GLY A 43 -1.02 -13.29 11.00
CA GLY A 43 -2.47 -13.40 11.06
C GLY A 43 -3.21 -12.20 10.49
N ASP A 44 -2.54 -11.05 10.34
CA ASP A 44 -3.16 -9.84 9.79
C ASP A 44 -3.36 -9.96 8.28
N LEU A 45 -4.56 -9.56 7.85
CA LEU A 45 -4.90 -9.31 6.45
C LEU A 45 -5.05 -7.81 6.26
N LEU A 46 -4.19 -7.22 5.44
CA LEU A 46 -4.27 -5.81 5.05
C LEU A 46 -4.68 -5.71 3.59
N VAL A 47 -5.65 -4.83 3.31
CA VAL A 47 -6.10 -4.46 1.97
C VAL A 47 -5.86 -2.96 1.81
N LEU A 48 -4.94 -2.59 0.92
CA LEU A 48 -4.73 -1.21 0.54
C LEU A 48 -5.49 -0.92 -0.75
N PRO A 49 -6.41 0.07 -0.77
CA PRO A 49 -7.17 0.41 -1.96
C PRO A 49 -6.28 0.83 -3.14
N ALA A 50 -6.71 0.53 -4.36
CA ALA A 50 -6.12 1.08 -5.56
C ALA A 50 -6.03 2.63 -5.47
N GLY A 51 -4.94 3.21 -6.00
CA GLY A 51 -4.74 4.66 -5.98
C GLY A 51 -4.34 5.27 -4.62
N SER A 52 -4.25 4.47 -3.55
CA SER A 52 -3.73 4.93 -2.26
C SER A 52 -2.20 5.04 -2.26
N TYR A 53 -1.67 6.17 -1.80
CA TYR A 53 -0.24 6.33 -1.61
C TYR A 53 0.22 5.59 -0.36
N HIS A 54 1.21 4.72 -0.53
CA HIS A 54 1.74 3.91 0.55
C HIS A 54 3.22 3.56 0.32
N ARG A 55 3.82 2.95 1.35
CA ARG A 55 5.13 2.31 1.30
C ARG A 55 5.22 1.21 2.34
N PHE A 56 6.15 0.29 2.13
CA PHE A 56 6.41 -0.84 3.01
C PHE A 56 7.85 -0.87 3.51
N THR A 57 8.04 -1.25 4.76
CA THR A 57 9.35 -1.60 5.32
C THR A 57 9.24 -2.71 6.36
N CYS A 58 10.27 -3.55 6.48
CA CYS A 58 10.32 -4.54 7.55
C CYS A 58 10.55 -3.85 8.91
N CYS A 59 10.05 -4.48 9.97
CA CYS A 59 10.43 -4.12 11.34
C CYS A 59 11.92 -4.42 11.61
N SER A 60 12.40 -4.09 12.82
CA SER A 60 13.80 -4.30 13.25
C SER A 60 14.33 -5.72 13.08
N LYS A 61 13.44 -6.73 13.11
CA LYS A 61 13.77 -8.14 12.87
C LYS A 61 14.09 -8.46 11.39
N ASN A 62 13.88 -7.51 10.47
CA ASN A 62 14.17 -7.61 9.04
C ASN A 62 13.59 -8.84 8.33
N TYR A 63 12.48 -9.39 8.83
CA TYR A 63 11.86 -10.59 8.30
C TYR A 63 10.34 -10.47 8.26
N ILE A 64 9.78 -10.81 7.10
CA ILE A 64 8.34 -10.97 6.89
C ILE A 64 8.12 -12.05 5.82
N LYS A 65 7.07 -12.83 5.99
CA LYS A 65 6.55 -13.75 4.99
C LYS A 65 5.07 -13.43 4.80
N ALA A 66 4.69 -13.02 3.59
CA ALA A 66 3.33 -12.65 3.27
C ALA A 66 2.81 -13.45 2.07
N CYS A 67 1.56 -13.89 2.15
CA CYS A 67 0.79 -14.29 0.98
C CYS A 67 0.24 -13.02 0.31
N ARG A 68 0.37 -12.94 -1.01
CA ARG A 68 -0.10 -11.81 -1.81
C ARG A 68 -1.35 -12.28 -2.57
N LEU A 69 -2.46 -11.58 -2.42
CA LEU A 69 -3.74 -11.91 -3.07
C LEU A 69 -4.07 -10.86 -4.13
N PHE A 70 -4.73 -11.29 -5.21
CA PHE A 70 -5.13 -10.45 -6.35
C PHE A 70 -6.53 -10.80 -6.80
N CYS A 71 -7.27 -9.79 -7.25
CA CYS A 71 -8.51 -9.97 -7.98
C CYS A 71 -8.19 -10.12 -9.47
N GLY A 72 -8.14 -11.37 -9.95
CA GLY A 72 -7.80 -11.66 -11.35
C GLY A 72 -6.29 -11.78 -11.59
N GLU A 73 -5.86 -11.46 -12.82
CA GLU A 73 -4.45 -11.54 -13.21
C GLU A 73 -3.62 -10.44 -12.52
N PRO A 74 -2.48 -10.78 -11.89
CA PRO A 74 -1.79 -9.85 -11.01
C PRO A 74 -0.96 -8.81 -11.77
N VAL A 75 -1.23 -7.53 -11.51
CA VAL A 75 -0.41 -6.40 -11.97
C VAL A 75 0.33 -5.80 -10.78
N TRP A 76 1.66 -5.94 -10.79
CA TRP A 76 2.52 -5.57 -9.65
C TRP A 76 3.16 -4.19 -9.76
N LYS A 77 2.91 -3.46 -10.85
CA LYS A 77 3.69 -2.28 -11.21
C LYS A 77 3.47 -1.17 -10.18
N PRO A 78 4.52 -0.74 -9.44
CA PRO A 78 4.43 0.43 -8.60
C PRO A 78 4.56 1.69 -9.46
N TYR A 79 3.78 2.72 -9.13
CA TYR A 79 3.90 4.05 -9.71
C TYR A 79 4.39 4.99 -8.61
N PRO A 80 5.66 5.43 -8.64
CA PRO A 80 6.18 6.38 -7.67
C PRO A 80 5.32 7.63 -7.60
N ARG A 81 5.18 8.21 -6.41
CA ARG A 81 4.43 9.46 -6.23
C ARG A 81 5.02 10.59 -7.08
N GLY A 82 4.15 11.25 -7.84
CA GLY A 82 4.51 12.34 -8.73
C GLY A 82 3.38 12.71 -9.68
N GLU A 83 3.66 13.65 -10.59
CA GLU A 83 2.65 14.23 -11.48
C GLU A 83 1.93 13.17 -12.34
N GLU A 84 2.65 12.14 -12.79
CA GLU A 84 2.07 11.07 -13.62
C GLU A 84 1.15 10.15 -12.83
N SER A 85 1.49 9.81 -11.58
CA SER A 85 0.64 8.98 -10.71
C SER A 85 -0.57 9.74 -10.18
N ASP A 86 -0.44 11.06 -9.98
CA ASP A 86 -1.55 11.94 -9.59
C ASP A 86 -2.64 12.04 -10.66
N LYS A 87 -2.30 11.83 -11.94
CA LYS A 87 -3.23 11.84 -13.07
C LYS A 87 -3.89 10.48 -13.34
N MET A 88 -3.49 9.41 -12.65
CA MET A 88 -4.03 8.07 -12.90
C MET A 88 -5.50 7.97 -12.48
N THR A 89 -6.30 7.24 -13.27
CA THR A 89 -7.73 7.00 -12.98
C THR A 89 -7.96 6.42 -11.59
N ALA A 90 -7.15 5.42 -11.18
CA ALA A 90 -7.25 4.81 -9.86
C ALA A 90 -7.06 5.83 -8.72
N ARG A 91 -6.18 6.82 -8.89
CA ARG A 91 -5.96 7.90 -7.92
C ARG A 91 -7.17 8.83 -7.81
N ALA A 92 -7.73 9.22 -8.95
CA ALA A 92 -8.92 10.06 -8.99
C ALA A 92 -10.14 9.36 -8.35
N GLU A 93 -10.32 8.07 -8.62
CA GLU A 93 -11.38 7.26 -8.01
C GLU A 93 -11.20 7.11 -6.49
N TYR A 94 -9.97 6.85 -6.03
CA TYR A 94 -9.64 6.80 -4.61
C TYR A 94 -9.98 8.10 -3.88
N LEU A 95 -9.57 9.25 -4.43
CA LEU A 95 -9.87 10.57 -3.82
C LEU A 95 -11.38 10.85 -3.74
N LYS A 96 -12.14 10.42 -4.75
CA LYS A 96 -13.60 10.52 -4.74
C LYS A 96 -14.21 9.67 -3.62
N GLN A 97 -13.70 8.46 -3.39
CA GLN A 97 -14.16 7.59 -2.30
C GLN A 97 -13.82 8.17 -0.92
N MET A 98 -12.61 8.71 -0.74
CA MET A 98 -12.20 9.33 0.52
C MET A 98 -13.06 10.54 0.88
N THR A 99 -13.41 11.37 -0.11
CA THR A 99 -14.26 12.54 0.10
C THR A 99 -15.70 12.15 0.46
N ALA A 100 -16.22 11.06 -0.10
CA ALA A 100 -17.57 10.58 0.19
C ALA A 100 -17.70 9.91 1.57
N ALA A 101 -16.58 9.51 2.18
CA ALA A 101 -16.54 8.86 3.48
C ALA A 101 -16.33 9.84 4.67
N ALA A 102 -16.10 11.12 4.39
CA ALA A 102 -15.95 12.20 5.36
C ALA A 102 -17.29 12.88 5.67
#